data_AF-A0AAV1YJN2-F1
#
_entry.id   AF-A0AAV1YJN2-F1
#
_cell.length_a   1.000
_cell.length_b   1.000
_cell.length_c   1.000
_cell.angle_alpha   90.00
_cell.angle_beta   90.00
_cell.angle_gamma   90.00
#
_symmetry.space_group_name_H-M   'P 1'
#
loop_
_entity.id
_entity.type
_entity.pdbx_description
1 polymer ?
#
loop_
_entity_poly.entity_id
_entity_poly.type
_entity_poly.pdbx_seq_one_letter_code
_entity_poly.pdbx_strand_id
1 'polypeptide(L)'
;MPLGSLESHLLDLPPGRKPLDWNTRMKIAAGAASGLEYLHDKMKTPVIYRDLKCSHILLGEGYHPKLSDFGLAIAGPSGDKTHVSTRVMGTYGYCAPDYAMTGQLTFKSDIYSFGVVLLEIITGRKAIDRTKPHNEKNLVVWVCHSYLSFYCLMWNHAC
;
A
#
# COMPACT_ATOMS: atom_id res chain seq x y z
N MET A 1 -18.25 6.60 0.30
CA MET A 1 -17.90 7.66 1.28
C MET A 1 -17.87 9.00 0.54
N PRO A 2 -18.28 10.12 1.18
CA PRO A 2 -18.55 11.38 0.49
C PRO A 2 -17.35 12.02 -0.19
N LEU A 3 -16.11 11.78 0.28
CA LEU A 3 -14.92 12.37 -0.33
C LEU A 3 -14.27 11.45 -1.38
N GLY A 4 -14.80 10.28 -1.68
CA GLY A 4 -14.20 9.35 -2.65
C GLY A 4 -12.95 8.63 -2.11
N SER A 5 -12.05 8.19 -3.00
CA SER A 5 -10.86 7.39 -2.66
C SER A 5 -9.63 8.26 -2.40
N LEU A 6 -8.68 7.77 -1.61
CA LEU A 6 -7.39 8.44 -1.38
C LEU A 6 -6.63 8.70 -2.69
N GLU A 7 -6.71 7.78 -3.66
CA GLU A 7 -6.13 7.95 -5.00
C GLU A 7 -6.57 9.28 -5.66
N SER A 8 -7.85 9.64 -5.58
CA SER A 8 -8.38 10.88 -6.18
C SER A 8 -7.88 12.17 -5.51
N HIS A 9 -7.34 12.08 -4.30
CA HIS A 9 -6.78 13.23 -3.56
C HIS A 9 -5.25 13.28 -3.60
N LEU A 10 -4.61 12.27 -4.18
CA LEU A 10 -3.16 12.08 -4.09
C LEU A 10 -2.50 11.90 -5.45
N LEU A 11 -3.07 11.04 -6.30
CA LEU A 11 -2.44 10.56 -7.52
C LEU A 11 -3.10 11.11 -8.79
N ASP A 12 -4.42 11.33 -8.74
CA ASP A 12 -5.21 11.85 -9.86
C ASP A 12 -5.81 13.22 -9.52
N LEU A 13 -4.95 14.14 -9.06
CA LEU A 13 -5.35 15.50 -8.69
C LEU A 13 -5.74 16.31 -9.94
N PRO A 14 -6.99 16.79 -10.04
CA PRO A 14 -7.39 17.67 -11.13
C PRO A 14 -6.64 19.00 -11.09
N PRO A 15 -6.47 19.69 -12.24
CA PRO A 15 -5.92 21.03 -12.28
C PRO A 15 -6.65 21.98 -11.30
N GLY A 16 -5.90 22.73 -10.50
CA GLY A 16 -6.44 23.68 -9.53
C GLY A 16 -6.85 23.09 -8.17
N ARG A 17 -6.79 21.76 -7.99
CA ARG A 17 -7.03 21.15 -6.67
C ARG A 17 -5.75 21.15 -5.84
N LYS A 18 -5.84 21.65 -4.60
CA LYS A 18 -4.71 21.60 -3.66
C LYS A 18 -4.49 20.14 -3.19
N PRO A 19 -3.24 19.63 -3.20
CA PRO A 19 -2.92 18.35 -2.60
C PRO A 19 -3.24 18.33 -1.10
N LEU A 20 -3.50 17.13 -0.56
CA LEU A 20 -3.62 16.95 0.89
C LEU A 20 -2.33 17.42 1.59
N ASP A 21 -2.50 18.15 2.69
CA ASP A 21 -1.40 18.52 3.57
C ASP A 21 -0.84 17.29 4.30
N TRP A 22 0.35 17.44 4.85
CA TRP A 22 1.09 16.36 5.50
C TRP A 22 0.34 15.75 6.69
N ASN A 23 -0.28 16.56 7.55
CA ASN A 23 -0.96 16.05 8.74
C ASN A 23 -2.20 15.24 8.34
N THR A 24 -2.93 15.70 7.33
CA THR A 24 -4.06 14.95 6.76
C THR A 24 -3.60 13.62 6.16
N ARG A 25 -2.48 13.61 5.42
CA ARG A 25 -1.88 12.38 4.88
C ARG A 25 -1.53 11.38 5.98
N MET A 26 -0.88 11.83 7.05
CA MET A 26 -0.51 10.96 8.18
C MET A 26 -1.73 10.47 8.96
N LYS A 27 -2.75 11.30 9.12
CA LYS A 27 -4.05 10.88 9.70
C LYS A 27 -4.68 9.75 8.90
N ILE A 28 -4.67 9.86 7.56
CA ILE A 28 -5.21 8.82 6.67
C ILE A 28 -4.38 7.54 6.78
N ALA A 29 -3.05 7.64 6.75
CA ALA A 29 -2.16 6.49 6.89
C ALA A 29 -2.40 5.75 8.21
N ALA A 30 -2.48 6.48 9.32
CA ALA A 30 -2.75 5.92 10.64
C ALA A 30 -4.12 5.23 10.71
N GLY A 31 -5.18 5.86 10.20
CA GLY A 31 -6.51 5.25 10.21
C GLY A 31 -6.62 4.02 9.29
N ALA A 32 -5.92 4.00 8.14
CA ALA A 32 -5.83 2.82 7.29
C ALA A 32 -5.08 1.68 7.98
N ALA A 33 -3.98 1.99 8.70
CA ALA A 33 -3.26 1.01 9.52
C ALA A 33 -4.13 0.42 10.63
N SER A 34 -4.90 1.25 11.34
CA SER A 34 -5.86 0.78 12.35
C SER A 34 -6.94 -0.11 11.74
N GLY A 35 -7.42 0.21 10.54
CA GLY A 35 -8.36 -0.64 9.81
C GLY A 35 -7.75 -2.01 9.48
N LEU A 36 -6.48 -2.04 9.07
CA LEU A 36 -5.78 -3.28 8.75
C LEU A 36 -5.47 -4.11 10.01
N GLU A 37 -5.03 -3.47 11.10
CA GLU A 37 -4.83 -4.09 12.40
C GLU A 37 -6.13 -4.75 12.89
N TYR A 38 -7.27 -4.08 12.74
CA TYR A 38 -8.57 -4.64 13.11
C TYR A 38 -8.85 -5.97 12.41
N LEU A 39 -8.58 -6.05 11.09
CA LEU A 39 -8.77 -7.28 10.32
C LEU A 39 -7.84 -8.40 10.75
N HIS A 40 -6.58 -8.07 11.07
CA HIS A 40 -5.56 -9.05 11.40
C HIS A 40 -5.68 -9.59 12.83
N ASP A 41 -6.01 -8.72 13.80
CA ASP A 41 -5.81 -9.02 15.22
C ASP A 41 -7.10 -8.92 16.06
N LYS A 42 -8.07 -8.10 15.64
CA LYS A 42 -9.27 -7.83 16.47
C LYS A 42 -10.49 -8.66 16.06
N MET A 43 -10.51 -9.20 14.85
CA MET A 43 -11.60 -10.06 14.39
C MET A 43 -11.50 -11.47 14.99
N LYS A 44 -12.66 -12.05 15.35
CA LYS A 44 -12.76 -13.45 15.81
C LYS A 44 -12.13 -14.44 14.83
N THR A 45 -12.28 -14.16 13.54
CA THR A 45 -11.58 -14.86 12.47
C THR A 45 -10.73 -13.82 11.76
N PRO A 46 -9.39 -13.84 11.96
CA PRO A 46 -8.48 -12.95 11.26
C PRO A 46 -8.70 -12.99 9.75
N VAL A 47 -8.58 -11.85 9.09
CA VAL A 47 -8.81 -11.68 7.66
C VAL A 47 -7.56 -11.09 7.02
N ILE A 48 -7.12 -11.69 5.91
CA ILE A 48 -6.13 -11.11 5.01
C ILE A 48 -6.89 -10.33 3.94
N TYR A 49 -6.57 -9.04 3.79
CA TYR A 49 -7.24 -8.10 2.91
C TYR A 49 -6.90 -8.33 1.44
N ARG A 50 -5.63 -8.63 1.15
CA ARG A 50 -5.08 -9.09 -0.14
C ARG A 50 -5.05 -8.08 -1.29
N ASP A 51 -5.82 -7.00 -1.24
CA ASP A 51 -5.83 -5.97 -2.30
C ASP A 51 -5.80 -4.54 -1.76
N LEU A 52 -4.86 -4.26 -0.85
CA LEU A 52 -4.70 -2.94 -0.25
C LEU A 52 -3.99 -1.98 -1.21
N LYS A 53 -4.65 -0.87 -1.55
CA LYS A 53 -4.15 0.20 -2.45
C LYS A 53 -4.89 1.52 -2.19
N CYS A 54 -4.35 2.65 -2.66
CA CYS A 54 -4.96 3.97 -2.44
C CYS A 54 -6.40 4.09 -2.97
N SER A 55 -6.77 3.41 -4.05
CA SER A 55 -8.14 3.43 -4.57
C SER A 55 -9.15 2.69 -3.69
N HIS A 56 -8.68 1.79 -2.81
CA HIS A 56 -9.48 1.02 -1.86
C HIS A 56 -9.55 1.64 -0.45
N ILE A 57 -8.96 2.83 -0.26
CA ILE A 57 -9.08 3.60 0.97
C ILE A 57 -10.03 4.76 0.70
N LEU A 58 -11.26 4.66 1.20
CA LEU A 58 -12.28 5.69 1.03
C LEU A 58 -12.24 6.71 2.17
N LEU A 59 -12.53 7.96 1.83
CA LEU A 59 -12.41 9.10 2.74
C LEU A 59 -13.79 9.66 3.08
N GLY A 60 -14.06 9.78 4.37
CA GLY A 60 -15.26 10.41 4.92
C GLY A 60 -15.04 11.88 5.22
N GLU A 61 -16.06 12.53 5.78
CA GLU A 61 -15.91 13.86 6.35
C GLU A 61 -14.74 13.92 7.33
N GLY A 62 -14.04 15.05 7.37
CA GLY A 62 -12.82 15.20 8.17
C GLY A 62 -11.66 14.28 7.75
N TYR A 63 -11.70 13.70 6.54
CA TYR A 63 -10.68 12.77 6.04
C TYR A 63 -10.50 11.51 6.90
N HIS A 64 -11.59 11.03 7.52
CA HIS A 64 -11.57 9.74 8.21
C HIS A 64 -11.54 8.59 7.19
N PRO A 65 -10.46 7.78 7.17
CA PRO A 65 -10.31 6.71 6.18
C PRO A 65 -11.12 5.46 6.56
N LYS A 66 -11.56 4.72 5.56
CA LYS A 66 -12.14 3.37 5.70
C LYS A 66 -11.65 2.47 4.56
N LEU A 67 -11.29 1.24 4.90
CA LEU A 67 -11.00 0.20 3.90
C LEU A 67 -12.30 -0.20 3.18
N SER A 68 -12.21 -0.46 1.89
CA SER A 68 -13.34 -0.79 1.01
C SER A 68 -12.94 -1.78 -0.08
N ASP A 69 -13.91 -2.52 -0.62
CA ASP A 69 -13.66 -3.60 -1.57
C ASP A 69 -12.90 -4.77 -0.93
N PHE A 70 -13.70 -5.64 -0.30
CA PHE A 70 -13.24 -6.88 0.32
C PHE A 70 -13.41 -8.08 -0.65
N GLY A 71 -13.57 -7.84 -1.96
CA GLY A 71 -13.86 -8.91 -2.93
C GLY A 71 -12.77 -9.97 -3.03
N LEU A 72 -11.53 -9.64 -2.66
CA LEU A 72 -10.40 -10.56 -2.60
C LEU A 72 -10.01 -11.00 -1.19
N ALA A 73 -10.69 -10.47 -0.17
CA ALA A 73 -10.37 -10.75 1.22
C ALA A 73 -10.69 -12.21 1.58
N ILE A 74 -9.90 -12.78 2.47
CA ILE A 74 -9.90 -14.21 2.77
C ILE A 74 -9.54 -14.43 4.23
N ALA A 75 -10.16 -15.43 4.87
CA ALA A 75 -9.80 -15.83 6.23
C ALA A 75 -8.30 -16.18 6.30
N GLY A 76 -7.64 -15.70 7.35
CA GLY A 76 -6.24 -16.00 7.61
C GLY A 76 -5.98 -17.49 7.92
N PRO A 77 -4.70 -17.86 8.07
CA PRO A 77 -4.32 -19.22 8.42
C PRO A 77 -5.03 -19.67 9.70
N SER A 78 -5.45 -20.94 9.74
CA SER A 78 -6.13 -21.56 10.89
C SER A 78 -5.32 -22.74 11.43
N GLY A 79 -5.41 -22.97 12.74
CA GLY A 79 -4.61 -24.00 13.42
C GLY A 79 -3.11 -23.70 13.33
N ASP A 80 -2.30 -24.71 13.05
CA ASP A 80 -0.83 -24.60 12.99
C ASP A 80 -0.29 -24.07 11.64
N LYS A 81 -1.18 -23.63 10.73
CA LYS A 81 -0.76 -23.12 9.43
C LYS A 81 -0.16 -21.73 9.56
N THR A 82 0.94 -21.49 8.86
CA THR A 82 1.60 -20.18 8.81
C THR A 82 1.12 -19.29 7.65
N HIS A 83 0.47 -19.88 6.66
CA HIS A 83 0.04 -19.21 5.43
C HIS A 83 -1.24 -19.84 4.87
N VAL A 84 -1.84 -19.15 3.91
CA VAL A 84 -2.93 -19.64 3.08
C VAL A 84 -2.41 -19.89 1.67
N SER A 85 -2.34 -21.14 1.24
CA SER A 85 -2.00 -21.49 -0.14
C SER A 85 -3.17 -21.19 -1.06
N THR A 86 -2.99 -20.24 -1.97
CA THR A 86 -4.05 -19.80 -2.88
C THR A 86 -3.46 -19.30 -4.20
N ARG A 87 -4.29 -19.21 -5.25
CA ARG A 87 -3.90 -18.55 -6.50
C ARG A 87 -3.37 -17.14 -6.20
N VAL A 88 -2.33 -16.69 -6.88
CA VAL A 88 -1.88 -15.31 -6.75
C VAL A 88 -2.97 -14.36 -7.29
N MET A 89 -3.48 -13.49 -6.43
CA MET A 89 -4.45 -12.44 -6.75
C MET A 89 -4.07 -11.15 -6.00
N GLY A 90 -4.50 -10.02 -6.55
CA GLY A 90 -4.18 -8.68 -6.03
C GLY A 90 -3.70 -7.78 -7.15
N THR A 91 -3.50 -6.50 -6.82
CA THR A 91 -3.10 -5.49 -7.80
C THR A 91 -1.59 -5.49 -8.04
N TYR A 92 -1.19 -5.49 -9.31
CA TYR A 92 0.22 -5.38 -9.70
C TYR A 92 0.84 -4.08 -9.17
N GLY A 93 2.04 -4.18 -8.59
CA GLY A 93 2.72 -3.07 -7.89
C GLY A 93 2.53 -3.05 -6.38
N TYR A 94 1.49 -3.73 -5.86
CA TYR A 94 1.20 -3.83 -4.42
C TYR A 94 1.43 -5.24 -3.88
N CYS A 95 1.50 -6.24 -4.76
CA CYS A 95 1.65 -7.64 -4.39
C CYS A 95 3.05 -7.92 -3.81
N ALA A 96 3.09 -8.55 -2.63
CA ALA A 96 4.34 -8.96 -1.99
C ALA A 96 5.12 -9.94 -2.88
N PRO A 97 6.46 -9.77 -3.02
CA PRO A 97 7.26 -10.59 -3.91
C PRO A 97 7.24 -12.08 -3.53
N ASP A 98 7.35 -12.39 -2.23
CA ASP A 98 7.31 -13.78 -1.75
C ASP A 98 5.96 -14.44 -2.02
N TYR A 99 4.86 -13.70 -1.87
CA TYR A 99 3.52 -14.20 -2.21
C TYR A 99 3.38 -14.42 -3.72
N ALA A 100 3.84 -13.49 -4.55
CA ALA A 100 3.81 -13.61 -6.00
C ALA A 100 4.61 -14.83 -6.50
N MET A 101 5.72 -15.15 -5.84
CA MET A 101 6.60 -16.27 -6.19
C MET A 101 6.07 -17.62 -5.69
N THR A 102 5.53 -17.67 -4.47
CA THR A 102 5.23 -18.95 -3.79
C THR A 102 3.74 -19.29 -3.74
N GLY A 103 2.85 -18.31 -3.96
CA GLY A 103 1.42 -18.45 -3.71
C GLY A 103 1.03 -18.57 -2.23
N GLN A 104 1.98 -18.40 -1.30
CA GLN A 104 1.74 -18.44 0.13
C GLN A 104 1.31 -17.05 0.62
N LEU A 105 0.00 -16.89 0.85
CA LEU A 105 -0.57 -15.63 1.33
C LEU A 105 -0.49 -15.56 2.86
N THR A 106 -0.01 -14.43 3.39
CA THR A 106 0.14 -14.20 4.83
C THR A 106 -0.33 -12.80 5.22
N PHE A 107 -0.50 -12.53 6.52
CA PHE A 107 -0.73 -11.16 7.01
C PHE A 107 0.40 -10.19 6.61
N LYS A 108 1.64 -10.69 6.48
CA LYS A 108 2.80 -9.90 6.03
C LYS A 108 2.65 -9.45 4.57
N SER A 109 1.87 -10.16 3.75
CA SER A 109 1.55 -9.73 2.39
C SER A 109 0.78 -8.41 2.40
N ASP A 110 -0.19 -8.23 3.31
CA ASP A 110 -0.90 -6.96 3.47
C ASP A 110 0.01 -5.85 4.02
N ILE A 111 0.95 -6.19 4.93
CA ILE A 111 1.93 -5.22 5.44
C ILE A 111 2.82 -4.68 4.32
N TYR A 112 3.22 -5.54 3.38
CA TYR A 112 3.96 -5.09 2.20
C TYR A 112 3.11 -4.13 1.35
N SER A 113 1.86 -4.50 1.05
CA SER A 113 0.95 -3.63 0.28
C SER A 113 0.70 -2.29 0.99
N PHE A 114 0.58 -2.29 2.32
CA PHE A 114 0.50 -1.07 3.12
C PHE A 114 1.76 -0.22 3.01
N GLY A 115 2.95 -0.84 2.99
CA GLY A 115 4.21 -0.16 2.71
C GLY A 115 4.21 0.56 1.36
N VAL A 116 3.66 -0.07 0.31
CA VAL A 116 3.49 0.58 -1.00
C VAL A 116 2.55 1.78 -0.90
N VAL A 117 1.40 1.64 -0.22
CA VAL A 117 0.48 2.76 0.03
C VAL A 117 1.15 3.91 0.78
N LEU A 118 1.99 3.62 1.77
CA LEU A 118 2.77 4.65 2.47
C LEU A 118 3.72 5.40 1.52
N LEU A 119 4.39 4.68 0.62
CA LEU A 119 5.24 5.31 -0.39
C LEU A 119 4.42 6.22 -1.31
N GLU A 120 3.22 5.81 -1.74
CA GLU A 120 2.33 6.67 -2.51
C GLU A 120 1.95 7.93 -1.71
N ILE A 121 1.56 7.78 -0.44
CA ILE A 121 1.20 8.89 0.45
C ILE A 121 2.36 9.90 0.59
N ILE A 122 3.58 9.41 0.75
CA ILE A 122 4.77 10.25 0.94
C ILE A 122 5.16 10.95 -0.37
N THR A 123 5.22 10.18 -1.47
CA THR A 123 5.82 10.64 -2.73
C THR A 123 4.83 11.30 -3.68
N GLY A 124 3.53 11.01 -3.54
CA GLY A 124 2.51 11.38 -4.51
C GLY A 124 2.68 10.70 -5.88
N ARG A 125 3.50 9.65 -5.99
CA ARG A 125 3.70 8.86 -7.22
C ARG A 125 2.83 7.60 -7.17
N LYS A 126 2.34 7.15 -8.33
CA LYS A 126 1.61 5.89 -8.46
C LYS A 126 2.55 4.71 -8.25
N ALA A 127 2.06 3.64 -7.62
CA ALA A 127 2.79 2.39 -7.46
C ALA A 127 3.35 1.84 -8.78
N ILE A 128 2.55 1.97 -9.86
CA ILE A 128 2.94 1.70 -11.24
C ILE A 128 2.61 2.91 -12.11
N ASP A 129 3.63 3.59 -12.64
CA ASP A 129 3.48 4.72 -13.54
C ASP A 129 4.12 4.42 -14.90
N ARG A 130 3.28 4.11 -15.89
CA ARG A 130 3.73 3.75 -17.24
C ARG A 130 4.27 4.94 -18.04
N THR A 131 4.02 6.17 -17.59
CA THR A 131 4.50 7.39 -18.24
C THR A 131 5.97 7.68 -17.92
N LYS A 132 6.54 7.00 -16.92
CA LYS A 132 7.92 7.17 -16.46
C LYS A 132 8.92 6.32 -17.25
N PRO A 133 10.22 6.67 -17.22
CA PRO A 133 11.31 5.83 -17.72
C PRO A 133 11.27 4.42 -17.13
N HIS A 134 11.81 3.43 -17.86
CA HIS A 134 11.67 2.00 -17.52
C HIS A 134 12.03 1.65 -16.06
N ASN A 135 13.13 2.21 -15.55
CA ASN A 135 13.62 2.00 -14.19
C ASN A 135 12.83 2.77 -13.10
N GLU A 136 11.92 3.65 -13.49
CA GLU A 136 11.07 4.44 -12.59
C GLU A 136 9.59 4.04 -12.64
N LYS A 137 9.22 3.09 -13.51
CA LYS A 137 7.82 2.68 -13.67
C LYS A 137 7.24 2.02 -12.43
N ASN A 138 8.06 1.33 -11.65
CA ASN A 138 7.65 0.71 -10.39
C ASN A 138 8.18 1.54 -9.22
N LEU A 139 7.27 2.01 -8.37
CA LEU A 139 7.58 2.90 -7.26
C LEU A 139 8.58 2.28 -6.28
N VAL A 140 8.41 1.00 -5.94
CA VAL A 140 9.29 0.29 -5.01
C VAL A 140 10.70 0.19 -5.58
N VAL A 141 10.82 -0.20 -6.86
CA VAL A 141 12.12 -0.27 -7.55
C VAL A 141 12.81 1.09 -7.60
N TRP A 142 12.04 2.13 -7.94
CA TRP A 142 12.53 3.50 -8.00
C TRP A 142 13.06 3.97 -6.64
N VAL A 143 12.27 3.81 -5.57
CA VAL A 143 12.67 4.15 -4.20
C VAL A 143 13.94 3.40 -3.83
N CYS A 144 13.98 2.07 -3.98
CA CYS A 144 15.17 1.29 -3.65
C CYS A 144 16.42 1.79 -4.37
N HIS A 145 16.33 2.05 -5.68
CA HIS A 145 17.46 2.58 -6.45
C HIS A 145 17.87 4.00 -6.01
N SER A 146 16.92 4.89 -5.75
CA SER A 146 17.22 6.25 -5.30
C SER A 146 17.93 6.27 -3.95
N TYR A 147 17.50 5.43 -2.99
CA TYR A 147 18.15 5.35 -1.67
C TYR A 147 19.50 4.63 -1.72
N LEU A 148 19.63 3.54 -2.49
CA LEU A 148 20.93 2.88 -2.72
C LEU A 148 21.94 3.83 -3.38
N SER A 149 21.50 4.63 -4.36
CA SER A 149 22.34 5.66 -4.97
C SER A 149 22.74 6.73 -3.96
N PHE A 150 21.85 7.14 -3.06
CA PHE A 150 22.16 8.12 -2.03
C PHE A 150 23.21 7.60 -1.04
N TYR A 151 23.06 6.36 -0.57
CA TYR A 151 24.06 5.69 0.28
C TYR A 151 25.40 5.51 -0.43
N CYS A 152 25.39 5.13 -1.72
CA CYS A 152 26.62 4.95 -2.50
C CYS A 152 27.34 6.29 -2.77
N LEU A 153 26.60 7.38 -3.00
CA LEU A 153 27.14 8.73 -3.16
C LEU A 153 27.70 9.30 -1.84
N MET A 154 27.04 9.04 -0.72
CA MET A 154 27.51 9.49 0.59
C MET A 154 28.75 8.73 1.07
N TRP A 155 28.93 7.47 0.67
CA TRP A 155 30.06 6.65 1.13
C TRP A 155 31.28 6.63 0.19
N ASN A 156 31.13 7.04 -1.08
CA ASN A 156 32.28 7.22 -1.99
C ASN A 156 33.06 8.53 -1.77
N HIS A 157 32.60 9.41 -0.86
CA HIS A 157 33.32 10.61 -0.44
C HIS A 157 33.97 10.48 0.96
N ALA A 158 33.99 9.27 1.53
CA ALA A 158 34.55 9.00 2.86
C ALA A 158 35.78 8.05 2.82
N CYS A 159 36.57 8.12 1.74
CA CYS A 159 37.92 7.54 1.65
C CYS A 159 38.93 8.62 1.32
#